data_AF-A0A852G906-F1
#
_entry.id   AF-A0A852G906-F1
#
_cell.length_a   1.000
_cell.length_b   1.000
_cell.length_c   1.000
_cell.angle_alpha   90.00
_cell.angle_beta   90.00
_cell.angle_gamma   90.00
#
_symmetry.space_group_name_H-M   'P 1'
#
loop_
_entity.id
_entity.type
_entity.pdbx_description
1 polymer ?
#
loop_
_entity_poly.entity_id
_entity_poly.type
_entity_poly.pdbx_seq_one_letter_code
_entity_poly.pdbx_strand_id
1 'polypeptide(L)'
;VHQRLSPWQSVRVVYCSTVVPSDEVTVVYQNGLPVISVNLPSRRERCQFTLKPISDSVGVFLQQLQAEDRGIDRVAIYSADGTRVASSTGIDLLLLDDFKLIINDVTYHVRPPKRELLSHENATTLNDVKTLVQQLYTALCIEEHQLNKEKELIGRLEELKEQLAPLEKVR
;
A
#
# COMPACT_ATOMS: atom_id res chain seq x y z
N VAL A 1 34.18 -37.74 -45.61
CA VAL A 1 33.78 -36.33 -45.81
C VAL A 1 32.52 -36.09 -45.00
N HIS A 2 32.38 -34.89 -44.43
CA HIS A 2 31.24 -34.35 -43.68
C HIS A 2 31.12 -34.77 -42.20
N GLN A 3 30.88 -33.88 -41.25
CA GLN A 3 31.11 -32.44 -41.10
C GLN A 3 30.80 -32.14 -39.62
N ARG A 4 31.66 -31.35 -38.98
CA ARG A 4 31.38 -30.79 -37.64
C ARG A 4 30.20 -29.83 -37.76
N LEU A 5 29.27 -29.88 -36.82
CA LEU A 5 28.38 -28.76 -36.51
C LEU A 5 28.35 -28.55 -35.01
N SER A 6 28.61 -27.32 -34.63
CA SER A 6 28.43 -26.74 -33.30
C SER A 6 27.92 -25.30 -33.52
N PRO A 7 27.64 -24.51 -32.49
CA PRO A 7 26.55 -24.60 -31.51
C PRO A 7 25.61 -23.36 -31.57
N TRP A 8 24.75 -23.18 -30.56
CA TRP A 8 23.99 -21.95 -30.22
C TRP A 8 22.69 -21.68 -30.99
N GLN A 9 21.60 -22.32 -30.56
CA GLN A 9 20.26 -21.74 -30.76
C GLN A 9 20.01 -20.69 -29.66
N SER A 10 20.03 -19.43 -30.09
CA SER A 10 19.61 -18.27 -29.30
C SER A 10 18.14 -18.43 -28.94
N VAL A 11 17.86 -18.75 -27.67
CA VAL A 11 16.51 -18.69 -27.12
C VAL A 11 16.13 -17.22 -27.03
N ARG A 12 15.25 -16.76 -27.92
CA ARG A 12 14.62 -15.45 -27.82
C ARG A 12 13.71 -15.47 -26.59
N VAL A 13 14.19 -14.93 -25.48
CA VAL A 13 13.35 -14.58 -24.34
C VAL A 13 12.47 -13.41 -24.77
N VAL A 14 11.21 -13.70 -25.06
CA VAL A 14 10.19 -12.68 -25.28
C VAL A 14 9.84 -12.12 -23.91
N TYR A 15 10.33 -10.92 -23.60
CA TYR A 15 9.84 -10.13 -22.47
C TYR A 15 8.42 -9.64 -22.83
N CYS A 16 7.41 -10.48 -22.58
CA CYS A 16 6.03 -10.00 -22.56
C CYS A 16 5.84 -9.17 -21.29
N SER A 17 5.91 -7.84 -21.42
CA SER A 17 5.29 -6.95 -20.46
C SER A 17 3.78 -7.15 -20.58
N THR A 18 3.20 -7.95 -19.69
CA THR A 18 1.75 -8.07 -19.55
C THR A 18 1.25 -6.78 -18.94
N VAL A 19 0.91 -5.81 -19.79
CA VAL A 19 0.16 -4.62 -19.37
C VAL A 19 -1.14 -5.12 -18.78
N VAL A 20 -1.26 -5.07 -17.45
CA VAL A 20 -2.48 -5.42 -16.73
C VAL A 20 -3.62 -4.58 -17.33
N PRO A 21 -4.79 -5.18 -17.67
CA PRO A 21 -5.92 -4.43 -18.17
C PRO A 21 -6.21 -3.25 -17.25
N SER A 22 -6.38 -2.06 -17.84
CA SER A 22 -6.51 -0.81 -17.09
C SER A 22 -7.53 -0.92 -15.95
N ASP A 23 -8.61 -1.67 -16.13
CA ASP A 23 -9.75 -1.78 -15.22
C ASP A 23 -9.61 -2.81 -14.09
N GLU A 24 -8.51 -3.56 -14.03
CA GLU A 24 -8.36 -4.62 -13.02
C GLU A 24 -7.82 -4.07 -11.69
N VAL A 25 -8.45 -4.47 -10.58
CA VAL A 25 -7.95 -4.19 -9.23
C VAL A 25 -6.84 -5.19 -8.91
N THR A 26 -5.66 -4.67 -8.57
CA THR A 26 -4.48 -5.50 -8.28
C THR A 26 -3.98 -5.29 -6.87
N VAL A 27 -3.41 -6.34 -6.28
CA VAL A 27 -2.68 -6.25 -5.01
C VAL A 27 -1.22 -6.60 -5.27
N VAL A 28 -0.31 -5.73 -4.84
CA VAL A 28 1.14 -5.97 -4.92
C VAL A 28 1.75 -5.67 -3.55
N TYR A 29 2.70 -6.49 -3.10
CA TYR A 29 3.46 -6.18 -1.89
C TYR A 29 4.63 -5.26 -2.23
N GLN A 30 4.67 -4.07 -1.65
CA GLN A 30 5.78 -3.13 -1.73
C GLN A 30 6.32 -2.89 -0.31
N ASN A 31 7.62 -3.10 -0.12
CA ASN A 31 8.27 -2.97 1.19
C ASN A 31 7.58 -3.79 2.31
N GLY A 32 6.99 -4.94 1.96
CA GLY A 32 6.28 -5.82 2.88
C GLY A 32 4.84 -5.39 3.22
N LEU A 33 4.34 -4.30 2.63
CA LEU A 33 2.95 -3.84 2.79
C LEU A 33 2.13 -4.12 1.51
N PRO A 34 0.88 -4.59 1.64
CA PRO A 34 -0.02 -4.70 0.50
C PRO A 34 -0.43 -3.32 -0.01
N VAL A 35 -0.24 -3.12 -1.31
CA VAL A 35 -0.68 -1.95 -2.07
C VAL A 35 -1.80 -2.40 -3.01
N ILE A 36 -3.02 -1.97 -2.71
CA ILE A 36 -4.20 -2.23 -3.54
C ILE A 36 -4.34 -1.08 -4.53
N SER A 37 -4.32 -1.39 -5.83
CA SER A 37 -4.54 -0.41 -6.88
C SER A 37 -5.95 -0.54 -7.43
N VAL A 38 -6.72 0.54 -7.38
CA VAL A 38 -8.14 0.60 -7.76
C VAL A 38 -8.37 1.77 -8.71
N ASN A 39 -9.18 1.58 -9.75
CA ASN A 39 -9.64 2.68 -10.59
C ASN A 39 -10.85 3.35 -9.94
N LEU A 40 -10.71 4.63 -9.60
CA LEU A 40 -11.77 5.39 -8.94
C LEU A 40 -12.81 5.88 -9.96
N PRO A 41 -14.12 5.71 -9.70
CA PRO A 41 -15.18 5.91 -10.69
C PRO A 41 -15.30 7.36 -11.19
N SER A 42 -15.09 8.36 -10.33
CA SER A 42 -15.32 9.77 -10.70
C SER A 42 -14.24 10.32 -11.62
N ARG A 43 -12.97 9.99 -11.33
CA ARG A 43 -11.81 10.56 -12.03
C ARG A 43 -11.24 9.63 -13.10
N ARG A 44 -11.65 8.36 -13.11
CA ARG A 44 -11.15 7.30 -14.00
C ARG A 44 -9.62 7.18 -13.96
N GLU A 45 -9.04 7.46 -12.80
CA GLU A 45 -7.61 7.33 -12.54
C GLU A 45 -7.37 6.17 -11.57
N ARG A 46 -6.17 5.59 -11.67
CA ARG A 46 -5.73 4.51 -10.79
C ARG A 46 -5.16 5.11 -9.51
N CYS A 47 -5.80 4.83 -8.39
CA CYS A 47 -5.33 5.21 -7.06
C CYS A 47 -4.77 3.98 -6.33
N GLN A 48 -3.78 4.21 -5.47
CA GLN A 48 -3.09 3.16 -4.71
C GLN A 48 -3.31 3.35 -3.22
N PHE A 49 -3.69 2.27 -2.54
CA PHE A 49 -3.95 2.23 -1.11
C PHE A 49 -2.96 1.27 -0.46
N THR A 50 -2.03 1.82 0.31
CA THR A 50 -1.07 1.05 1.10
C THR A 50 -1.67 0.75 2.46
N LEU A 51 -1.86 -0.53 2.78
CA LEU A 51 -2.49 -0.97 4.02
C LEU A 51 -1.49 -1.65 4.95
N LYS A 52 -1.71 -1.55 6.25
CA LYS A 52 -0.94 -2.25 7.28
C LYS A 52 -1.69 -3.53 7.68
N PRO A 53 -1.20 -4.73 7.34
CA PRO A 53 -1.94 -5.98 7.53
C PRO A 53 -2.43 -6.23 8.96
N ILE A 54 -1.65 -5.79 9.96
CA ILE A 54 -1.90 -6.07 11.38
C ILE A 54 -2.78 -5.00 12.04
N SER A 55 -2.61 -3.73 11.67
CA SER A 55 -3.31 -2.62 12.33
C SER A 55 -4.57 -2.17 11.60
N ASP A 56 -4.62 -2.36 10.28
CA ASP A 56 -5.73 -1.91 9.47
C ASP A 56 -6.76 -3.04 9.31
N SER A 57 -8.01 -2.63 9.10
CA SER A 57 -9.13 -3.53 8.85
C SER A 57 -9.80 -3.21 7.52
N VAL A 58 -10.65 -4.12 7.05
CA VAL A 58 -11.51 -3.91 5.88
C VAL A 58 -12.26 -2.58 5.97
N GLY A 59 -12.80 -2.24 7.14
CA GLY A 59 -13.53 -1.00 7.36
C GLY A 59 -12.68 0.24 7.11
N VAL A 60 -11.42 0.23 7.55
CA VAL A 60 -10.47 1.33 7.31
C VAL A 60 -10.23 1.50 5.81
N PHE A 61 -9.97 0.41 5.09
CA PHE A 61 -9.77 0.47 3.64
C PHE A 61 -10.99 1.00 2.89
N LEU A 62 -12.19 0.53 3.26
CA LEU A 62 -13.44 1.01 2.65
C LEU A 62 -13.69 2.51 2.92
N GLN A 63 -13.38 2.98 4.12
CA GLN A 63 -13.46 4.40 4.46
C GLN A 63 -12.46 5.23 3.66
N GLN A 64 -11.23 4.75 3.46
CA GLN A 64 -10.22 5.42 2.63
C GLN A 64 -10.70 5.55 1.17
N LEU A 65 -11.30 4.50 0.60
CA LEU A 65 -11.89 4.57 -0.75
C LEU A 65 -12.96 5.66 -0.84
N GLN A 66 -13.90 5.70 0.10
CA GLN A 66 -14.97 6.69 0.12
C GLN A 66 -14.47 8.13 0.37
N ALA A 67 -13.41 8.27 1.18
CA ALA A 67 -12.79 9.57 1.43
C ALA A 67 -12.04 10.09 0.20
N GLU A 68 -11.41 9.20 -0.57
CA GLU A 68 -10.66 9.54 -1.78
C GLU A 68 -11.58 9.88 -2.96
N ASP A 69 -12.69 9.16 -3.13
CA ASP A 69 -13.66 9.43 -4.20
C ASP A 69 -15.10 9.56 -3.67
N ARG A 70 -15.60 10.81 -3.68
CA ARG A 70 -16.98 11.15 -3.27
C ARG A 70 -18.08 10.58 -4.17
N GLY A 71 -17.74 10.05 -5.35
CA GLY A 71 -18.68 9.34 -6.23
C GLY A 71 -18.89 7.88 -5.85
N ILE A 72 -18.23 7.38 -4.80
CA ILE A 72 -18.45 6.04 -4.25
C ILE A 72 -19.59 6.10 -3.22
N ASP A 73 -20.80 5.80 -3.67
CA ASP A 73 -21.99 5.74 -2.83
C ASP A 73 -22.06 4.43 -2.04
N ARG A 74 -21.69 3.31 -2.70
CA ARG A 74 -21.74 1.98 -2.12
C ARG A 74 -20.41 1.28 -2.29
N VAL A 75 -19.81 0.83 -1.19
CA VAL A 75 -18.60 0.00 -1.24
C VAL A 75 -18.71 -1.17 -0.25
N ALA A 76 -18.29 -2.35 -0.68
CA ALA A 76 -18.29 -3.53 0.17
C ALA A 76 -17.30 -4.58 -0.33
N ILE A 77 -16.87 -5.44 0.59
CA ILE A 77 -16.05 -6.63 0.27
C ILE A 77 -16.85 -7.89 0.56
N TYR A 78 -16.76 -8.85 -0.35
CA TYR A 78 -17.33 -10.18 -0.21
C TYR A 78 -16.25 -11.23 -0.43
N SER A 79 -16.38 -12.38 0.22
CA SER A 79 -15.56 -13.55 -0.09
C SER A 79 -15.83 -14.04 -1.52
N ALA A 80 -14.96 -14.92 -2.04
CA ALA A 80 -15.17 -15.56 -3.33
C ALA A 80 -16.58 -16.21 -3.44
N ASP A 81 -17.07 -16.80 -2.35
CA ASP A 81 -18.37 -17.46 -2.24
C ASP A 81 -19.56 -16.50 -2.14
N GLY A 82 -19.31 -15.19 -2.01
CA GLY A 82 -20.35 -14.16 -1.93
C GLY A 82 -20.85 -13.86 -0.51
N THR A 83 -20.15 -14.30 0.53
CA THR A 83 -20.43 -13.89 1.92
C THR A 83 -19.84 -12.52 2.19
N ARG A 84 -20.61 -11.62 2.81
CA ARG A 84 -20.12 -10.28 3.14
C ARG A 84 -19.03 -10.36 4.20
N VAL A 85 -17.88 -9.73 3.93
CA VAL A 85 -16.77 -9.65 4.89
C VAL A 85 -17.04 -8.52 5.88
N ALA A 86 -16.82 -8.78 7.16
CA ALA A 86 -17.05 -7.80 8.22
C ALA A 86 -16.04 -6.65 8.15
N SER A 87 -16.46 -5.45 8.54
CA SER A 87 -15.57 -4.27 8.58
C SER A 87 -14.42 -4.44 9.57
N SER A 88 -14.60 -5.23 10.63
CA SER A 88 -13.56 -5.50 11.64
C SER A 88 -12.55 -6.57 11.22
N THR A 89 -12.74 -7.22 10.07
CA THR A 89 -11.78 -8.23 9.57
C THR A 89 -10.44 -7.55 9.27
N GLY A 90 -9.36 -8.11 9.80
CA GLY A 90 -7.99 -7.66 9.53
C GLY A 90 -7.61 -7.81 8.07
N ILE A 91 -6.75 -6.91 7.57
CA ILE A 91 -6.29 -6.96 6.18
C ILE A 91 -5.41 -8.19 5.93
N ASP A 92 -4.65 -8.64 6.93
CA ASP A 92 -3.90 -9.90 6.88
C ASP A 92 -4.80 -11.12 6.57
N LEU A 93 -5.96 -11.21 7.22
CA LEU A 93 -6.93 -12.28 7.00
C LEU A 93 -7.64 -12.16 5.65
N LEU A 94 -8.00 -10.95 5.23
CA LEU A 94 -8.63 -10.72 3.93
C LEU A 94 -7.74 -11.21 2.78
N LEU A 95 -6.43 -10.97 2.87
CA LEU A 95 -5.47 -11.25 1.79
C LEU A 95 -5.00 -12.71 1.71
N LEU A 96 -5.54 -13.60 2.55
CA LEU A 96 -5.27 -15.04 2.47
C LEU A 96 -5.92 -15.69 1.23
N ASP A 97 -7.08 -15.17 0.84
CA ASP A 97 -7.91 -15.72 -0.22
C ASP A 97 -8.33 -14.64 -1.23
N ASP A 98 -8.84 -15.09 -2.38
CA ASP A 98 -9.46 -14.21 -3.36
C ASP A 98 -10.76 -13.60 -2.79
N PHE A 99 -11.03 -12.35 -3.14
CA PHE A 99 -12.23 -11.64 -2.69
C PHE A 99 -12.84 -10.80 -3.80
N LYS A 100 -14.07 -10.35 -3.59
CA LYS A 100 -14.80 -9.44 -4.48
C LYS A 100 -14.87 -8.07 -3.82
N LEU A 101 -14.33 -7.06 -4.50
CA LEU A 101 -14.53 -5.65 -4.13
C LEU A 101 -15.66 -5.09 -4.98
N ILE A 102 -16.72 -4.60 -4.34
CA ILE A 102 -17.84 -3.96 -5.01
C ILE A 102 -17.74 -2.45 -4.79
N ILE A 103 -17.70 -1.69 -5.88
CA ILE A 103 -17.78 -0.23 -5.89
C ILE A 103 -18.99 0.14 -6.75
N ASN A 104 -19.99 0.74 -6.15
CA ASN A 104 -21.31 1.00 -6.73
C ASN A 104 -21.86 -0.28 -7.38
N ASP A 105 -22.07 -0.27 -8.69
CA ASP A 105 -22.61 -1.39 -9.46
C ASP A 105 -21.53 -2.25 -10.14
N VAL A 106 -20.24 -1.96 -9.90
CA VAL A 106 -19.12 -2.70 -10.46
C VAL A 106 -18.54 -3.66 -9.43
N THR A 107 -18.33 -4.90 -9.84
CA THR A 107 -17.70 -5.94 -9.02
C THR A 107 -16.33 -6.28 -9.59
N TYR A 108 -15.30 -6.12 -8.78
CA TYR A 108 -13.92 -6.48 -9.09
C TYR A 108 -13.57 -7.79 -8.39
N HIS A 109 -13.04 -8.74 -9.15
CA HIS A 109 -12.45 -9.95 -8.60
C HIS A 109 -10.99 -9.68 -8.30
N VAL A 110 -10.63 -9.68 -7.01
CA VAL A 110 -9.29 -9.38 -6.55
C VAL A 110 -8.60 -10.69 -6.20
N ARG A 111 -7.41 -10.91 -6.77
CA ARG A 111 -6.58 -12.07 -6.51
C ARG A 111 -5.27 -11.63 -5.85
N PRO A 112 -5.20 -11.62 -4.51
CA PRO A 112 -3.98 -11.27 -3.80
C PRO A 112 -2.85 -12.26 -4.14
N PRO A 113 -1.59 -11.79 -4.28
CA PRO A 113 -0.46 -12.68 -4.38
C PRO A 113 -0.34 -13.44 -3.06
N LYS A 114 -0.35 -14.78 -3.14
CA LYS A 114 -0.19 -15.64 -1.97
C LYS A 114 1.16 -15.35 -1.33
N ARG A 115 1.12 -14.91 -0.08
CA ARG A 115 2.34 -14.60 0.66
C ARG A 115 3.07 -15.90 0.97
N GLU A 116 4.26 -16.06 0.41
CA GLU A 116 5.14 -17.16 0.82
C GLU A 116 5.47 -16.97 2.31
N LEU A 117 5.20 -18.01 3.11
CA LEU A 117 5.66 -18.06 4.47
C LEU A 117 7.19 -18.07 4.42
N LEU A 118 7.83 -17.01 4.92
CA LEU A 118 9.29 -17.01 5.09
C LEU A 118 9.68 -18.21 5.94
N SER A 119 10.77 -18.88 5.58
CA SER A 119 11.32 -19.94 6.43
C SER A 119 11.62 -19.37 7.83
N HIS A 120 11.41 -20.19 8.87
CA HIS A 120 11.58 -19.76 10.26
C HIS A 120 12.98 -19.18 10.54
N GLU A 121 14.03 -19.69 9.89
CA GLU A 121 15.40 -19.19 10.02
C GLU A 121 15.56 -17.76 9.45
N ASN A 122 14.97 -17.48 8.30
CA ASN A 122 14.98 -16.16 7.68
C ASN A 122 14.14 -15.14 8.46
N ALA A 123 13.07 -15.60 9.13
CA ALA A 123 12.24 -14.76 9.97
C ALA A 123 12.99 -14.28 11.23
N THR A 124 13.75 -15.17 11.88
CA THR A 124 14.51 -14.85 13.10
C THR A 124 15.60 -13.81 12.81
N THR A 125 16.41 -14.04 11.78
CA THR A 125 17.51 -13.12 11.41
C THR A 125 17.01 -11.71 11.04
N LEU A 126 15.91 -11.60 10.28
CA LEU A 126 15.29 -10.30 9.97
C LEU A 126 14.71 -9.61 11.21
N ASN A 127 14.21 -10.37 12.18
CA ASN A 127 13.70 -9.80 13.42
C ASN A 127 14.82 -9.24 14.30
N ASP A 128 15.99 -9.90 14.32
CA ASP A 128 17.17 -9.39 15.01
C ASP A 128 17.65 -8.07 14.39
N VAL A 129 17.67 -7.97 13.06
CA VAL A 129 17.99 -6.72 12.36
C VAL A 129 16.98 -5.62 12.70
N LYS A 130 15.68 -5.90 12.70
CA LYS A 130 14.65 -4.92 13.11
C LYS A 130 14.85 -4.45 14.54
N THR A 131 15.16 -5.36 15.44
CA THR A 131 15.42 -5.04 16.85
C THR A 131 16.65 -4.15 16.99
N LEU A 132 17.72 -4.45 16.26
CA LEU A 132 18.92 -3.62 16.23
C LEU A 132 18.64 -2.22 15.67
N VAL A 133 17.88 -2.11 14.57
CA VAL A 133 17.48 -0.82 13.99
C VAL A 133 16.63 -0.02 14.98
N GLN A 134 15.68 -0.68 15.66
CA GLN A 134 14.86 -0.03 16.67
C GLN A 134 15.71 0.45 17.85
N GLN A 135 16.63 -0.37 18.35
CA GLN A 135 17.56 0.02 19.41
C GLN A 135 18.40 1.22 19.00
N LEU A 136 18.84 1.29 17.74
CA LEU A 136 19.60 2.40 17.20
C LEU A 136 18.74 3.67 17.09
N TYR A 137 17.48 3.53 16.65
CA TYR A 137 16.51 4.63 16.61
C TYR A 137 16.25 5.22 18.01
N THR A 138 16.13 4.35 19.01
CA THR A 138 15.97 4.75 20.42
C THR A 138 17.26 5.36 20.98
N ALA A 139 18.43 4.74 20.74
CA ALA A 139 19.72 5.19 21.27
C ALA A 139 20.16 6.54 20.71
N LEU A 140 19.75 6.87 19.48
CA LEU A 140 19.99 8.18 18.87
C LEU A 140 18.98 9.26 19.32
N CYS A 141 18.14 8.99 20.33
CA CYS A 141 17.12 9.89 20.87
C CYS A 141 16.25 10.54 19.78
N ILE A 142 15.92 9.79 18.71
CA ILE A 142 15.23 10.37 17.56
C ILE A 142 13.87 10.94 17.96
N GLU A 143 13.19 10.32 18.92
CA GLU A 143 11.92 10.81 19.45
C GLU A 143 12.06 12.20 20.11
N GLU A 144 13.09 12.41 20.92
CA GLU A 144 13.40 13.71 21.52
C GLU A 144 13.78 14.74 20.45
N HIS A 145 14.55 14.32 19.43
CA HIS A 145 14.88 15.18 18.30
C HIS A 145 13.63 15.61 17.52
N GLN A 146 12.70 14.70 17.23
CA GLN A 146 11.45 15.03 16.54
C GLN A 146 10.59 16.00 17.37
N LEU A 147 10.49 15.77 18.68
CA LEU A 147 9.72 16.62 19.60
C LEU A 147 10.33 18.04 19.72
N ASN A 148 11.65 18.14 19.77
CA ASN A 148 12.34 19.43 19.76
C ASN A 148 12.17 20.15 18.41
N LYS A 149 12.21 19.41 17.30
CA LYS A 149 11.99 19.96 15.96
C LYS A 149 10.55 20.44 15.76
N GLU A 150 9.56 19.72 16.30
CA GLU A 150 8.17 20.16 16.30
C GLU A 150 8.01 21.50 17.03
N LYS A 151 8.55 21.61 18.25
CA LYS A 151 8.54 22.86 19.03
C LYS A 151 9.20 24.02 18.27
N GLU A 152 10.34 23.77 17.65
CA GLU A 152 11.05 24.76 16.84
C GLU A 152 10.19 25.25 15.66
N LEU A 153 9.55 24.33 14.93
CA LEU A 153 8.71 24.66 13.80
C LEU A 153 7.45 25.43 14.21
N ILE A 154 6.83 25.08 15.34
CA ILE A 154 5.70 25.83 15.91
C ILE A 154 6.13 27.26 16.24
N GLY A 155 7.26 27.43 16.93
CA GLY A 155 7.77 28.77 17.27
C GLY A 155 8.06 29.62 16.03
N ARG A 156 8.70 29.05 15.00
CA ARG A 156 8.92 29.75 13.73
C ARG A 156 7.63 30.14 13.02
N LEU A 157 6.61 29.28 13.09
CA LEU A 157 5.30 29.56 12.50
C LEU A 157 4.62 30.73 13.21
N GLU A 158 4.67 30.76 14.55
CA GLU A 158 4.16 31.87 15.36
C GLU A 158 4.86 33.19 15.04
N GLU A 159 6.20 33.17 14.96
CA GLU A 159 6.99 34.35 14.59
C GLU A 159 6.63 34.87 13.20
N LEU A 160 6.52 33.98 12.21
CA LEU A 160 6.12 34.36 10.86
C LEU A 160 4.69 34.92 10.82
N LYS A 161 3.76 34.36 11.61
CA LYS A 161 2.40 34.90 11.73
C LYS A 161 2.39 36.31 12.31
N GLU A 162 3.20 36.57 13.34
CA GLU A 162 3.32 37.90 13.94
C GLU A 162 3.93 38.91 12.95
N GLN A 163 4.95 38.50 12.19
CA GLN A 163 5.54 39.33 11.13
C GLN A 163 4.57 39.61 9.97
N LEU A 164 3.69 38.66 9.64
CA LEU A 164 2.71 38.78 8.56
C LEU A 164 1.52 39.68 8.96
N ALA A 165 1.10 39.65 10.22
CA ALA A 165 -0.06 40.38 10.73
C ALA A 165 -0.11 41.89 10.36
N PRO A 166 0.98 42.68 10.41
CA PRO A 166 0.95 44.07 9.95
C PRO A 166 0.83 44.19 8.42
N LEU A 167 1.39 43.25 7.66
CA LEU A 167 1.35 43.25 6.19
C LEU A 167 -0.05 42.91 5.66
N GLU A 168 -0.78 42.04 6.36
CA GLU A 168 -2.16 41.69 6.01
C GLU A 168 -3.15 42.83 6.24
N LYS A 169 -2.89 43.73 7.20
CA LYS A 169 -3.75 44.88 7.50
C LYS A 169 -3.65 46.03 6.50
N VAL A 170 -2.58 46.04 5.68
CA VAL A 170 -2.31 47.09 4.67
C VAL A 170 -2.81 46.67 3.28
N ARG A 171 -3.36 45.47 3.16
CA ARG A 171 -3.97 44.95 1.94
C ARG A 171 -5.47 45.24 1.90
#